data_AF-A0A1S3JZK8-F1
#
_entry.id   AF-A0A1S3JZK8-F1
#
_cell.length_a   1.000
_cell.length_b   1.000
_cell.length_c   1.000
_cell.angle_alpha   90.00
_cell.angle_beta   90.00
_cell.angle_gamma   90.00
#
_symmetry.space_group_name_H-M   'P 1'
#
loop_
_entity.id
_entity.type
_entity.pdbx_description
1 polymer ?
#
loop_
_entity_poly.entity_id
_entity_poly.type
_entity_poly.pdbx_seq_one_letter_code
_entity_poly.pdbx_strand_id
1 'polypeptide(L)'
;VVNIIESRARSVDLATHNYYDLLYAFHIFRGNFRKAASVMYEHGMRLGQELPGVKGLQKKAKCYLACIHSLGLVDPKYAWIVKPVPLSRRMDEELPGVSPKRDLEGEERERVNQKMEVIELPDIEKEYRLVHARLKLLQKGDDPALAAGPSLSASETVGLLVSAGLFDDAVNVCKLFKMSLTQVFEGLALRCINLSQHNYQKDVDFTTETWGWLAANDTGNVNSGKETSAADQAWKLLQTYLAKHEDGSSRYHRCVAIKLLGHGYNLPDWMLVSYKVVNAPELIRLYIDYDLLEEATYLAMDYIDAVMGKGKEYFGLKTSLNVTSPSVWLPYTSIDQLLHALREVHTDNTYLQLYQELSEKLDIYHHNVERISRDRIDAATRRASMRLSSLH
;
A
#
# COMPACT_ATOMS: atom_id res chain seq x y z
N VAL A 1 -47.93 -0.10 -13.04
CA VAL A 1 -47.20 -1.19 -13.74
C VAL A 1 -45.75 -1.27 -13.29
N VAL A 2 -44.94 -0.20 -13.39
CA VAL A 2 -43.52 -0.22 -12.95
C VAL A 2 -43.36 -0.68 -11.51
N ASN A 3 -44.12 -0.14 -10.56
CA ASN A 3 -44.08 -0.57 -9.14
C ASN A 3 -44.42 -2.06 -8.94
N ILE A 4 -45.26 -2.65 -9.80
CA ILE A 4 -45.60 -4.08 -9.73
C ILE A 4 -44.40 -4.90 -10.21
N ILE A 5 -43.72 -4.45 -11.28
CA ILE A 5 -42.51 -5.12 -11.78
C ILE A 5 -41.36 -4.97 -10.77
N GLU A 6 -41.18 -3.81 -10.14
CA GLU A 6 -40.20 -3.63 -9.06
C GLU A 6 -40.49 -4.53 -7.86
N SER A 7 -41.76 -4.63 -7.44
CA SER A 7 -42.15 -5.52 -6.34
C SER A 7 -41.90 -6.99 -6.70
N ARG A 8 -42.22 -7.41 -7.93
CA ARG A 8 -41.93 -8.77 -8.41
C ARG A 8 -40.43 -9.02 -8.56
N ALA A 9 -39.67 -8.04 -9.03
CA ALA A 9 -38.23 -8.12 -9.16
C ALA A 9 -37.55 -8.34 -7.81
N ARG A 10 -38.13 -7.85 -6.70
CA ARG A 10 -37.64 -8.06 -5.32
C ARG A 10 -38.08 -9.37 -4.68
N SER A 11 -39.22 -9.94 -5.10
CA SER A 11 -39.80 -11.13 -4.47
C SER A 11 -39.50 -12.43 -5.22
N VAL A 12 -39.26 -12.36 -6.53
CA VAL A 12 -39.01 -13.54 -7.36
C VAL A 12 -37.53 -13.92 -7.31
N ASP A 13 -37.27 -15.23 -7.42
CA ASP A 13 -35.93 -15.79 -7.54
C ASP A 13 -35.23 -15.34 -8.84
N LEU A 14 -34.01 -14.83 -8.70
CA LEU A 14 -33.17 -14.31 -9.77
C LEU A 14 -32.79 -15.37 -10.81
N ALA A 15 -32.82 -16.67 -10.47
CA ALA A 15 -32.47 -17.72 -11.43
C ALA A 15 -33.56 -17.97 -12.49
N THR A 16 -34.81 -17.62 -12.18
CA THR A 16 -35.97 -17.99 -13.01
C THR A 16 -36.36 -16.92 -14.02
N HIS A 17 -36.29 -15.64 -13.64
CA HIS A 17 -36.79 -14.53 -14.47
C HIS A 17 -35.93 -13.26 -14.31
N ASN A 18 -35.54 -12.66 -15.44
CA ASN A 18 -34.68 -11.47 -15.48
C ASN A 18 -35.49 -10.15 -15.43
N TYR A 19 -36.26 -9.92 -14.36
CA TYR A 19 -37.04 -8.69 -14.20
C TYR A 19 -36.19 -7.42 -14.11
N TYR A 20 -34.99 -7.51 -13.52
CA TYR A 20 -34.06 -6.39 -13.39
C TYR A 20 -33.53 -5.90 -14.75
N ASP A 21 -33.24 -6.80 -15.69
CA ASP A 21 -32.81 -6.44 -17.05
C ASP A 21 -33.91 -5.69 -17.81
N LEU A 22 -35.17 -6.13 -17.67
CA LEU A 22 -36.32 -5.46 -18.25
C LEU A 22 -36.51 -4.06 -17.66
N LEU A 23 -36.42 -3.92 -16.34
CA LEU A 23 -36.53 -2.63 -15.66
C LEU A 23 -35.40 -1.67 -16.09
N TYR A 24 -34.18 -2.18 -16.21
CA TYR A 24 -33.04 -1.41 -16.69
C TYR A 24 -33.26 -0.92 -18.12
N ALA A 25 -33.61 -1.80 -19.05
CA ALA A 25 -33.88 -1.43 -20.45
C ALA A 25 -35.01 -0.39 -20.55
N PHE A 26 -36.07 -0.52 -19.74
CA PHE A 26 -37.15 0.45 -19.66
C PHE A 26 -36.67 1.84 -19.18
N HIS A 27 -35.84 1.91 -18.14
CA HIS A 27 -35.33 3.17 -17.62
C HIS A 27 -34.33 3.85 -18.55
N ILE A 28 -33.46 3.07 -19.21
CA ILE A 28 -32.55 3.57 -20.24
C ILE A 28 -33.34 4.15 -21.42
N PHE A 29 -34.36 3.44 -21.92
CA PHE A 29 -35.20 3.94 -23.03
C PHE A 29 -35.92 5.24 -22.67
N ARG A 30 -36.31 5.42 -21.41
CA ARG A 30 -36.95 6.64 -20.91
C ARG A 30 -35.97 7.78 -20.59
N GLY A 31 -34.67 7.58 -20.77
CA GLY A 31 -33.63 8.56 -20.40
C GLY A 31 -33.45 8.77 -18.89
N ASN A 32 -34.01 7.89 -18.06
CA ASN A 32 -33.92 7.97 -16.60
C ASN A 32 -32.71 7.18 -16.08
N PHE A 33 -31.51 7.66 -16.38
CA PHE A 33 -30.26 6.94 -16.11
C PHE A 33 -30.00 6.69 -14.62
N ARG A 34 -30.42 7.61 -13.75
CA ARG A 34 -30.30 7.44 -12.29
C ARG A 34 -31.12 6.25 -11.77
N LYS A 35 -32.35 6.07 -12.27
CA LYS A 35 -33.20 4.94 -11.89
C LYS A 35 -32.71 3.62 -12.50
N ALA A 36 -32.21 3.68 -13.74
CA ALA A 36 -31.54 2.52 -14.35
C ALA A 36 -30.37 2.04 -13.49
N ALA A 37 -29.55 2.97 -13.01
CA ALA A 37 -28.45 2.65 -12.12
C ALA A 37 -28.90 2.05 -10.79
N SER A 38 -29.91 2.63 -10.12
CA SER A 38 -30.42 2.07 -8.85
C SER A 38 -30.94 0.65 -8.99
N VAL A 39 -31.64 0.35 -10.10
CA VAL A 39 -32.14 -0.99 -10.39
C VAL A 39 -30.99 -1.98 -10.59
N MET A 40 -29.95 -1.60 -11.33
CA MET A 40 -28.78 -2.46 -11.54
C MET A 40 -27.93 -2.65 -10.29
N TYR A 41 -27.79 -1.61 -9.46
CA TYR A 41 -27.11 -1.72 -8.18
C TYR A 41 -27.85 -2.67 -7.23
N GLU A 42 -29.17 -2.54 -7.12
CA GLU A 42 -30.02 -3.46 -6.34
C GLU A 42 -29.90 -4.91 -6.85
N HIS A 43 -29.89 -5.09 -8.18
CA HIS A 43 -29.70 -6.40 -8.80
C HIS A 43 -28.35 -7.03 -8.41
N GLY A 44 -27.26 -6.27 -8.49
CA GLY A 44 -25.92 -6.73 -8.10
C GLY A 44 -25.81 -7.11 -6.62
N MET A 45 -26.51 -6.37 -5.75
CA MET A 45 -26.58 -6.68 -4.31
C MET A 45 -27.29 -8.01 -4.03
N ARG A 46 -28.48 -8.25 -4.62
CA ARG A 46 -29.19 -9.53 -4.49
C ARG A 46 -28.40 -10.70 -5.07
N LEU A 47 -27.80 -10.51 -6.26
CA LEU A 47 -26.96 -11.54 -6.89
C LEU A 47 -25.84 -12.04 -5.97
N GLY A 48 -25.24 -11.13 -5.20
CA GLY A 48 -24.18 -11.49 -4.25
C GLY A 48 -24.65 -12.29 -3.03
N GLN A 49 -25.95 -12.31 -2.73
CA GLN A 49 -26.54 -13.05 -1.61
C GLN A 49 -27.17 -14.37 -2.07
N GLU A 50 -27.89 -14.35 -3.20
CA GLU A 50 -28.75 -15.46 -3.63
C GLU A 50 -28.06 -16.42 -4.60
N LEU A 51 -27.03 -15.96 -5.34
CA LEU A 51 -26.34 -16.75 -6.35
C LEU A 51 -24.84 -16.84 -6.03
N PRO A 52 -24.44 -17.71 -5.08
CA PRO A 52 -23.03 -18.01 -4.86
C PRO A 52 -22.44 -18.71 -6.10
N GLY A 53 -21.18 -18.42 -6.40
CA GLY A 53 -20.46 -19.03 -7.53
C GLY A 53 -19.93 -18.03 -8.56
N VAL A 54 -19.06 -18.53 -9.44
CA VAL A 54 -18.37 -17.71 -10.47
C VAL A 54 -19.37 -16.99 -11.38
N LYS A 55 -20.44 -17.67 -11.80
CA LYS A 55 -21.49 -17.08 -12.66
C LYS A 55 -22.24 -15.94 -11.97
N GLY A 56 -22.55 -16.09 -10.68
CA GLY A 56 -23.20 -15.04 -9.88
C GLY A 56 -22.30 -13.82 -9.73
N LEU A 57 -21.02 -14.04 -9.41
CA LEU A 57 -20.04 -12.97 -9.27
C LEU A 57 -19.77 -12.24 -10.60
N GLN A 58 -19.72 -12.95 -11.73
CA GLN A 58 -19.62 -12.35 -13.06
C GLN A 58 -20.85 -11.49 -13.39
N LYS A 59 -22.06 -11.95 -13.07
CA LYS A 59 -23.28 -11.16 -13.24
C LYS A 59 -23.24 -9.91 -12.35
N LYS A 60 -22.84 -10.06 -11.08
CA LYS A 60 -22.65 -8.93 -10.15
C LYS A 60 -21.71 -7.87 -10.71
N ALA A 61 -20.56 -8.29 -11.26
CA ALA A 61 -19.61 -7.37 -11.89
C ALA A 61 -20.23 -6.62 -13.08
N LYS A 62 -21.00 -7.30 -13.93
CA LYS A 62 -21.71 -6.68 -15.07
C LYS A 62 -22.76 -5.67 -14.61
N CYS A 63 -23.51 -5.99 -13.56
CA CYS A 63 -24.52 -5.09 -12.99
C CYS A 63 -23.88 -3.82 -12.43
N TYR A 64 -22.77 -3.93 -11.68
CA TYR A 64 -22.05 -2.77 -11.19
C TYR A 64 -21.44 -1.93 -12.32
N LEU A 65 -20.90 -2.56 -13.37
CA LEU A 65 -20.40 -1.83 -14.54
C LEU A 65 -21.53 -1.08 -15.26
N ALA A 66 -22.69 -1.72 -15.46
CA ALA A 66 -23.87 -1.07 -16.03
C ALA A 66 -24.37 0.10 -15.15
N CYS A 67 -24.31 -0.06 -13.83
CA CYS A 67 -24.63 0.99 -12.86
C CYS A 67 -23.66 2.18 -12.97
N ILE A 68 -22.35 1.94 -12.99
CA ILE A 68 -21.30 2.96 -13.13
C ILE A 68 -21.51 3.74 -14.43
N HIS A 69 -21.70 3.04 -15.55
CA HIS A 69 -21.95 3.69 -16.84
C HIS A 69 -23.24 4.52 -16.82
N SER A 70 -24.31 4.00 -16.21
CA SER A 70 -25.60 4.71 -16.14
C SER A 70 -25.51 5.96 -15.25
N LEU A 71 -24.82 5.90 -14.10
CA LEU A 71 -24.60 7.07 -13.26
C LEU A 71 -23.65 8.08 -13.91
N GLY A 72 -22.65 7.62 -14.67
CA GLY A 72 -21.73 8.50 -15.39
C GLY A 72 -22.42 9.36 -16.47
N LEU A 73 -23.61 8.98 -16.93
CA LEU A 73 -24.44 9.79 -17.83
C LEU A 73 -25.26 10.87 -17.11
N VAL A 74 -25.38 10.79 -15.78
CA VAL A 74 -26.10 11.76 -14.95
C VAL A 74 -25.15 12.89 -14.57
N ASP A 75 -25.68 14.10 -14.39
CA ASP A 75 -24.92 15.22 -13.85
C ASP A 75 -24.29 14.82 -12.49
N PRO A 76 -22.98 15.10 -12.26
CA PRO A 76 -22.27 14.72 -11.04
C PRO A 76 -22.99 15.13 -9.74
N LYS A 77 -23.73 16.24 -9.73
CA LYS A 77 -24.49 16.72 -8.55
C LYS A 77 -25.61 15.77 -8.14
N TYR A 78 -26.13 14.97 -9.07
CA TYR A 78 -27.24 14.05 -8.85
C TYR A 78 -26.86 12.57 -9.01
N ALA A 79 -25.57 12.27 -9.17
CA ALA A 79 -25.04 10.92 -9.38
C ALA A 79 -24.93 10.11 -8.08
N TRP A 80 -26.08 9.88 -7.42
CA TRP A 80 -26.18 9.12 -6.17
C TRP A 80 -27.38 8.17 -6.12
N ILE A 81 -27.21 7.05 -5.42
CA ILE A 81 -28.21 6.00 -5.21
C ILE A 81 -28.52 5.92 -3.70
N VAL A 82 -29.77 5.56 -3.36
CA VAL A 82 -30.16 5.30 -1.97
C VAL A 82 -30.18 3.80 -1.73
N LYS A 83 -29.45 3.34 -0.72
CA LYS A 83 -29.48 1.97 -0.24
C LYS A 83 -30.14 1.94 1.15
N PRO A 84 -31.23 1.19 1.34
CA PRO A 84 -31.74 0.92 2.68
C PRO A 84 -30.82 -0.12 3.34
N VAL A 85 -30.09 0.29 4.37
CA VAL A 85 -29.29 -0.62 5.19
C VAL A 85 -30.11 -1.03 6.42
N PRO A 86 -30.38 -2.32 6.64
CA PRO A 86 -31.02 -2.75 7.87
C PRO A 86 -30.09 -2.40 9.04
N LEU A 87 -30.56 -1.61 10.00
CA LEU A 87 -29.83 -1.45 11.25
C LEU A 87 -29.85 -2.80 11.95
N SER A 88 -28.69 -3.48 12.02
CA SER A 88 -28.53 -4.54 13.01
C SER A 88 -28.88 -3.93 14.36
N ARG A 89 -29.86 -4.55 15.02
CA ARG A 89 -30.35 -4.18 16.35
C ARG A 89 -29.12 -4.01 17.25
N ARG A 90 -28.70 -2.78 17.54
CA ARG A 90 -28.00 -2.54 18.81
C ARG A 90 -29.05 -2.93 19.85
N MET A 91 -28.74 -3.92 20.68
CA MET A 91 -29.65 -4.43 21.70
C MET A 91 -29.96 -3.41 22.80
N ASP A 92 -29.44 -2.19 22.70
CA ASP A 92 -29.59 -1.15 23.70
C ASP A 92 -30.27 0.06 23.06
N GLU A 93 -31.30 0.57 23.74
CA GLU A 93 -32.15 1.73 23.39
C GLU A 93 -33.46 1.40 22.64
N GLU A 94 -34.33 0.62 23.29
CA GLU A 94 -35.77 0.84 23.15
C GLU A 94 -36.09 2.27 23.63
N LEU A 95 -36.19 3.20 22.69
CA LEU A 95 -36.65 4.57 22.96
C LEU A 95 -38.05 4.50 23.63
N PRO A 96 -38.22 5.02 24.87
CA PRO A 96 -39.50 4.97 25.55
C PRO A 96 -40.54 5.78 24.77
N GLY A 97 -41.68 5.16 24.44
CA GLY A 97 -42.88 5.88 23.94
C GLY A 97 -43.33 5.61 22.51
N VAL A 98 -42.78 4.62 21.78
CA VAL A 98 -43.20 4.35 20.40
C VAL A 98 -44.05 3.06 20.30
N SER A 99 -45.36 3.20 20.05
CA SER A 99 -46.33 2.09 20.03
C SER A 99 -45.98 0.96 19.02
N PRO A 100 -45.90 -0.32 19.43
CA PRO A 100 -45.61 -1.44 18.54
C PRO A 100 -46.56 -1.47 17.33
N LYS A 101 -46.03 -1.63 16.11
CA LYS A 101 -46.88 -1.79 14.91
C LYS A 101 -47.36 -3.23 14.87
N ARG A 102 -48.67 -3.45 14.89
CA ARG A 102 -49.27 -4.79 14.80
C ARG A 102 -49.78 -5.07 13.39
N ASP A 103 -49.77 -6.33 12.98
CA ASP A 103 -50.41 -6.75 11.74
C ASP A 103 -51.93 -6.90 11.90
N LEU A 104 -52.61 -7.38 10.84
CA LEU A 104 -54.06 -7.60 10.83
C LEU A 104 -54.50 -8.70 11.81
N GLU A 105 -53.58 -9.56 12.25
CA GLU A 105 -53.80 -10.68 13.18
C GLU A 105 -53.43 -10.30 14.63
N GLY A 106 -52.89 -9.09 14.83
CA GLY A 106 -52.56 -8.53 16.14
C GLY A 106 -51.16 -8.88 16.63
N GLU A 107 -50.33 -9.54 15.82
CA GLU A 107 -48.94 -9.85 16.13
C GLU A 107 -48.04 -8.63 15.93
N GLU A 108 -47.04 -8.48 16.79
CA GLU A 108 -46.08 -7.37 16.69
C GLU A 108 -45.19 -7.56 15.47
N ARG A 109 -45.33 -6.66 14.49
CA ARG A 109 -44.39 -6.58 13.38
C ARG A 109 -43.06 -6.06 13.89
N GLU A 110 -42.01 -6.81 13.62
CA GLU A 110 -40.65 -6.32 13.80
C GLU A 110 -40.47 -5.01 13.01
N ARG A 111 -40.18 -3.94 13.75
CA ARG A 111 -39.84 -2.66 13.13
C ARG A 111 -38.45 -2.79 12.54
N VAL A 112 -38.37 -3.03 11.24
CA VAL A 112 -37.12 -2.89 10.50
C VAL A 112 -36.82 -1.39 10.39
N ASN A 113 -36.15 -0.83 11.40
CA ASN A 113 -35.57 0.51 11.29
C ASN A 113 -34.44 0.43 10.25
N GLN A 114 -34.69 0.98 9.07
CA GLN A 114 -33.71 1.04 7.99
C GLN A 114 -33.02 2.40 8.03
N LYS A 115 -31.68 2.40 8.05
CA LYS A 115 -30.90 3.62 7.81
C LYS A 115 -30.77 3.79 6.30
N MET A 116 -31.16 4.94 5.77
CA MET A 116 -30.86 5.29 4.38
C MET A 116 -29.40 5.71 4.25
N GLU A 117 -28.65 5.00 3.42
CA GLU A 117 -27.30 5.34 3.03
C GLU A 117 -27.31 5.89 1.60
N VAL A 118 -26.63 7.02 1.40
CA VAL A 118 -26.45 7.63 0.08
C VAL A 118 -25.11 7.13 -0.45
N ILE A 119 -25.15 6.47 -1.61
CA ILE A 119 -23.98 5.89 -2.26
C ILE A 119 -23.68 6.71 -3.51
N GLU A 120 -22.44 7.15 -3.63
CA GLU A 120 -21.95 7.90 -4.77
C GLU A 120 -21.21 6.99 -5.76
N LEU A 121 -20.96 7.51 -6.96
CA LEU A 121 -20.18 6.83 -7.99
C LEU A 121 -18.84 6.22 -7.49
N PRO A 122 -17.97 6.94 -6.76
CA PRO A 122 -16.68 6.38 -6.31
C PRO A 122 -16.83 5.18 -5.35
N ASP A 123 -17.94 5.09 -4.61
CA ASP A 123 -18.16 3.96 -3.70
C ASP A 123 -18.62 2.71 -4.45
N ILE A 124 -19.39 2.88 -5.53
CA ILE A 124 -19.75 1.78 -6.43
C ILE A 124 -18.52 1.30 -7.21
N GLU A 125 -17.63 2.21 -7.60
CA GLU A 125 -16.35 1.84 -8.22
C GLU A 125 -15.48 1.02 -7.27
N LYS A 126 -15.42 1.38 -5.97
CA LYS A 126 -14.76 0.58 -4.94
C LYS A 126 -15.34 -0.83 -4.83
N GLU A 127 -16.67 -0.95 -4.73
CA GLU A 127 -17.33 -2.27 -4.66
C GLU A 127 -17.06 -3.10 -5.93
N TYR A 128 -17.12 -2.47 -7.11
CA TYR A 128 -16.80 -3.12 -8.38
C TYR A 128 -15.35 -3.64 -8.40
N ARG A 129 -14.39 -2.84 -7.95
CA ARG A 129 -12.97 -3.21 -7.94
C ARG A 129 -12.71 -4.41 -7.03
N LEU A 130 -13.37 -4.51 -5.88
CA LEU A 130 -13.30 -5.68 -5.01
C LEU A 130 -13.90 -6.93 -5.67
N VAL A 131 -15.06 -6.80 -6.32
CA VAL A 131 -15.69 -7.91 -7.06
C VAL A 131 -14.81 -8.38 -8.23
N HIS A 132 -14.21 -7.44 -8.95
CA HIS A 132 -13.31 -7.74 -10.07
C HIS A 132 -12.03 -8.43 -9.61
N ALA A 133 -11.41 -7.95 -8.52
CA ALA A 133 -10.26 -8.60 -7.91
C ALA A 133 -10.57 -10.04 -7.49
N ARG A 134 -11.74 -10.25 -6.86
CA ARG A 134 -12.21 -11.58 -6.47
C ARG A 134 -12.44 -12.51 -7.67
N LEU A 135 -12.95 -12.00 -8.78
CA LEU A 135 -13.07 -12.77 -10.03
C LEU A 135 -11.70 -13.17 -10.60
N LYS A 136 -10.73 -12.27 -10.59
CA LYS A 136 -9.36 -12.58 -11.02
C LYS A 136 -8.72 -13.67 -10.15
N LEU A 137 -8.92 -13.60 -8.83
CA LEU A 137 -8.44 -14.63 -7.91
C LEU A 137 -9.04 -16.01 -8.22
N LEU A 138 -10.35 -16.08 -8.49
CA LEU A 138 -11.03 -17.32 -8.90
C LEU A 138 -10.61 -17.84 -10.27
N GLN A 139 -10.13 -16.98 -11.16
CA GLN A 139 -9.58 -17.41 -12.45
C GLN A 139 -8.19 -18.02 -12.32
N LYS A 140 -7.44 -17.60 -11.29
CA LYS A 140 -6.06 -18.03 -11.04
C LYS A 140 -5.96 -19.19 -10.06
N GLY A 141 -6.88 -19.30 -9.10
CA GLY A 141 -6.91 -20.34 -8.08
C GLY A 141 -8.27 -21.05 -8.04
N ASP A 142 -8.23 -22.34 -7.73
CA ASP A 142 -9.41 -23.21 -7.68
C ASP A 142 -10.12 -23.20 -6.31
N ASP A 143 -9.95 -22.18 -5.46
CA ASP A 143 -10.56 -22.17 -4.13
C ASP A 143 -12.08 -21.85 -4.21
N PRO A 144 -12.97 -22.83 -3.94
CA PRO A 144 -14.41 -22.62 -4.00
C PRO A 144 -14.92 -21.69 -2.88
N ALA A 145 -14.17 -21.50 -1.79
CA ALA A 145 -14.55 -20.60 -0.70
C ALA A 145 -14.62 -19.14 -1.18
N LEU A 146 -13.74 -18.76 -2.11
CA LEU A 146 -13.77 -17.46 -2.77
C LEU A 146 -14.98 -17.29 -3.69
N ALA A 147 -15.71 -18.35 -4.06
CA ALA A 147 -16.88 -18.24 -4.92
C ALA A 147 -18.19 -18.07 -4.12
N ALA A 148 -18.27 -18.66 -2.93
CA ALA A 148 -19.48 -18.69 -2.10
C ALA A 148 -19.41 -17.82 -0.83
N GLY A 149 -18.22 -17.36 -0.43
CA GLY A 149 -18.03 -16.59 0.80
C GLY A 149 -18.58 -15.15 0.77
N PRO A 150 -18.66 -14.49 1.95
CA PRO A 150 -19.11 -13.10 2.07
C PRO A 150 -18.25 -12.13 1.25
N SER A 151 -18.70 -10.88 1.11
CA SER A 151 -17.89 -9.86 0.43
C SER A 151 -16.63 -9.60 1.25
N LEU A 152 -15.46 -9.80 0.64
CA LEU A 152 -14.15 -9.60 1.27
C LEU A 152 -13.93 -8.13 1.59
N SER A 153 -13.29 -7.85 2.71
CA SER A 153 -12.79 -6.50 3.01
C SER A 153 -11.64 -6.13 2.06
N ALA A 154 -11.37 -4.83 1.95
CA ALA A 154 -10.25 -4.35 1.13
C ALA A 154 -8.90 -4.91 1.60
N SER A 155 -8.69 -5.03 2.92
CA SER A 155 -7.44 -5.59 3.47
C SER A 155 -7.28 -7.07 3.16
N GLU A 156 -8.34 -7.88 3.31
CA GLU A 156 -8.29 -9.31 2.99
C GLU A 156 -8.08 -9.53 1.49
N THR A 157 -8.73 -8.71 0.65
CA THR A 157 -8.56 -8.75 -0.80
C THR A 157 -7.11 -8.48 -1.18
N VAL A 158 -6.47 -7.48 -0.59
CA VAL A 158 -5.03 -7.18 -0.81
C VAL A 158 -4.16 -8.36 -0.40
N GLY A 159 -4.40 -8.95 0.79
CA GLY A 159 -3.66 -10.14 1.24
C GLY A 159 -3.74 -11.31 0.26
N LEU A 160 -4.95 -11.60 -0.25
CA LEU A 160 -5.18 -12.66 -1.23
C LEU A 160 -4.56 -12.36 -2.60
N LEU A 161 -4.61 -11.11 -3.05
CA LEU A 161 -3.95 -10.68 -4.29
C LEU A 161 -2.43 -10.83 -4.20
N VAL A 162 -1.85 -10.47 -3.05
CA VAL A 162 -0.42 -10.63 -2.77
C VAL A 162 -0.03 -12.10 -2.71
N SER A 163 -0.82 -12.96 -2.04
CA SER A 163 -0.55 -14.40 -2.01
C SER A 163 -0.66 -15.01 -3.41
N ALA A 164 -1.58 -14.55 -4.25
CA ALA A 164 -1.71 -14.97 -5.64
C ALA A 164 -0.69 -14.34 -6.60
N GLY A 165 0.14 -13.39 -6.17
CA GLY A 165 1.14 -12.71 -7.01
C GLY A 165 0.55 -11.70 -8.02
N LEU A 166 -0.65 -11.18 -7.77
CA LEU A 166 -1.29 -10.11 -8.55
C LEU A 166 -1.03 -8.74 -7.89
N PHE A 167 0.22 -8.27 -7.96
CA PHE A 167 0.67 -7.08 -7.25
C PHE A 167 0.12 -5.78 -7.82
N ASP A 168 -0.02 -5.65 -9.15
CA ASP A 168 -0.62 -4.44 -9.76
C ASP A 168 -2.07 -4.22 -9.27
N ASP A 169 -2.85 -5.29 -9.23
CA ASP A 169 -4.22 -5.24 -8.73
C ASP A 169 -4.23 -4.89 -7.24
N ALA A 170 -3.31 -5.44 -6.44
CA ALA A 170 -3.18 -5.11 -5.03
C ALA A 170 -2.83 -3.63 -4.81
N VAL A 171 -1.89 -3.08 -5.58
CA VAL A 171 -1.53 -1.66 -5.56
C VAL A 171 -2.75 -0.79 -5.91
N ASN A 172 -3.50 -1.16 -6.95
CA ASN A 172 -4.69 -0.43 -7.36
C ASN A 172 -5.78 -0.42 -6.28
N VAL A 173 -6.00 -1.55 -5.60
CA VAL A 173 -6.92 -1.62 -4.46
C VAL A 173 -6.42 -0.75 -3.31
N CYS A 174 -5.15 -0.85 -2.91
CA CYS A 174 -4.58 -0.01 -1.86
C CYS A 174 -4.75 1.49 -2.16
N LYS A 175 -4.48 1.93 -3.39
CA LYS A 175 -4.66 3.34 -3.81
C LYS A 175 -6.12 3.77 -3.74
N LEU A 176 -7.04 2.94 -4.21
CA LEU A 176 -8.47 3.24 -4.24
C LEU A 176 -9.06 3.38 -2.83
N PHE A 177 -8.60 2.54 -1.90
CA PHE A 177 -9.03 2.56 -0.50
C PHE A 177 -8.13 3.42 0.41
N LYS A 178 -7.12 4.11 -0.16
CA LYS A 178 -6.14 4.94 0.56
C LYS A 178 -5.43 4.18 1.70
N MET A 179 -5.09 2.91 1.46
CA MET A 179 -4.38 2.03 2.39
C MET A 179 -2.88 2.04 2.12
N SER A 180 -2.08 1.63 3.11
CA SER A 180 -0.63 1.46 2.97
C SER A 180 -0.28 0.31 2.03
N LEU A 181 0.74 0.49 1.19
CA LEU A 181 1.27 -0.57 0.30
C LEU A 181 2.20 -1.56 1.01
N THR A 182 2.35 -1.48 2.33
CA THR A 182 3.30 -2.27 3.12
C THR A 182 3.17 -3.77 2.84
N GLN A 183 1.95 -4.33 2.90
CA GLN A 183 1.70 -5.75 2.63
C GLN A 183 2.13 -6.18 1.21
N VAL A 184 1.98 -5.30 0.23
CA VAL A 184 2.35 -5.54 -1.17
C VAL A 184 3.87 -5.66 -1.28
N PHE A 185 4.60 -4.72 -0.68
CA PHE A 185 6.05 -4.71 -0.70
C PHE A 185 6.67 -5.86 0.11
N GLU A 186 6.11 -6.22 1.27
CA GLU A 186 6.55 -7.39 2.05
C GLU A 186 6.38 -8.67 1.25
N GLY A 187 5.22 -8.86 0.62
CA GLY A 187 4.93 -10.04 -0.18
C GLY A 187 5.80 -10.13 -1.43
N LEU A 188 6.03 -9.00 -2.12
CA LEU A 188 6.90 -8.98 -3.29
C LEU A 188 8.37 -9.25 -2.91
N ALA A 189 8.86 -8.65 -1.83
CA ALA A 189 10.20 -8.91 -1.31
C ALA A 189 10.38 -10.39 -0.96
N LEU A 190 9.40 -10.99 -0.26
CA LEU A 190 9.42 -12.42 0.07
C LEU A 190 9.47 -13.31 -1.18
N ARG A 191 8.69 -12.99 -2.22
CA ARG A 191 8.73 -13.73 -3.49
C ARG A 191 10.11 -13.60 -4.17
N CYS A 192 10.74 -12.43 -4.12
CA CYS A 192 12.09 -12.23 -4.66
C CYS A 192 13.14 -13.09 -3.93
N ILE A 193 13.10 -13.12 -2.59
CA ILE A 193 13.98 -13.94 -1.75
C ILE A 193 13.80 -15.42 -2.06
N ASN A 194 12.55 -15.88 -2.11
CA ASN A 194 12.25 -17.28 -2.39
C ASN A 194 12.77 -17.69 -3.77
N LEU A 195 12.60 -16.84 -4.80
CA LEU A 195 13.13 -17.11 -6.13
C LEU A 195 14.66 -17.19 -6.15
N SER A 196 15.35 -16.32 -5.42
CA SER A 196 16.81 -16.32 -5.39
C SER A 196 17.39 -17.50 -4.59
N GLN A 197 16.67 -17.98 -3.56
CA GLN A 197 17.04 -19.18 -2.79
C GLN A 197 16.72 -20.48 -3.55
N HIS A 198 15.58 -20.55 -4.24
CA HIS A 198 15.09 -21.76 -4.91
C HIS A 198 15.53 -21.91 -6.38
N ASN A 199 16.49 -21.10 -6.86
CA ASN A 199 16.96 -21.09 -8.25
C ASN A 199 17.57 -22.42 -8.75
N TYR A 200 17.58 -23.48 -7.92
CA TYR A 200 18.08 -24.83 -8.21
C TYR A 200 16.99 -25.92 -8.36
N GLN A 201 15.72 -25.67 -8.01
CA GLN A 201 14.66 -26.69 -8.13
C GLN A 201 14.01 -26.61 -9.52
N LYS A 202 14.43 -27.47 -10.44
CA LYS A 202 13.88 -27.60 -11.82
C LYS A 202 12.53 -28.30 -11.85
N ASP A 203 11.56 -27.88 -11.04
CA ASP A 203 10.18 -28.36 -11.19
C ASP A 203 9.47 -27.51 -12.25
N VAL A 204 8.99 -28.17 -13.30
CA VAL A 204 8.33 -27.55 -14.46
C VAL A 204 7.10 -26.72 -14.02
N ASP A 205 6.36 -27.22 -13.04
CA ASP A 205 5.17 -26.54 -12.50
C ASP A 205 5.55 -25.24 -11.75
N PHE A 206 6.63 -25.26 -10.96
CA PHE A 206 7.14 -24.08 -10.26
C PHE A 206 7.60 -23.00 -11.24
N THR A 207 8.31 -23.39 -12.31
CA THR A 207 8.72 -22.43 -13.35
C THR A 207 7.52 -21.81 -14.07
N THR A 208 6.46 -22.58 -14.33
CA THR A 208 5.26 -22.07 -15.00
C THR A 208 4.49 -21.09 -14.11
N GLU A 209 4.35 -21.40 -12.81
CA GLU A 209 3.71 -20.49 -11.85
C GLU A 209 4.51 -19.19 -11.67
N THR A 210 5.83 -19.29 -11.57
CA THR A 210 6.73 -18.14 -11.38
C THR A 210 6.68 -17.17 -12.55
N TRP A 211 6.77 -17.66 -13.79
CA TRP A 211 6.57 -16.83 -14.97
C TRP A 211 5.13 -16.33 -15.10
N GLY A 212 4.14 -17.11 -14.69
CA GLY A 212 2.73 -16.75 -14.71
C GLY A 212 2.39 -15.54 -13.84
N TRP A 213 2.94 -15.45 -12.62
CA TRP A 213 2.74 -14.25 -11.80
C TRP A 213 3.59 -13.07 -12.26
N LEU A 214 4.83 -13.27 -12.74
CA LEU A 214 5.64 -12.18 -13.28
C LEU A 214 4.98 -11.52 -14.48
N ALA A 215 4.45 -12.31 -15.42
CA ALA A 215 3.73 -11.83 -16.60
C ALA A 215 2.40 -11.14 -16.26
N ALA A 216 1.80 -11.46 -15.12
CA ALA A 216 0.57 -10.82 -14.66
C ALA A 216 0.79 -9.40 -14.12
N ASN A 217 2.04 -8.97 -13.94
CA ASN A 217 2.40 -7.65 -13.45
C ASN A 217 3.16 -6.85 -14.52
N ASP A 218 3.01 -5.52 -14.49
CA ASP A 218 3.71 -4.59 -15.36
C ASP A 218 5.20 -4.51 -14.97
N THR A 219 5.98 -5.41 -15.56
CA THR A 219 7.45 -5.47 -15.45
C THR A 219 8.15 -4.32 -16.20
N GLY A 220 7.38 -3.40 -16.79
CA GLY A 220 7.88 -2.37 -17.69
C GLY A 220 8.30 -2.97 -19.03
N ASN A 221 8.22 -2.16 -20.09
CA ASN A 221 8.55 -2.57 -21.45
C ASN A 221 10.08 -2.76 -21.61
N VAL A 222 10.61 -3.82 -21.00
CA VAL A 222 12.03 -4.16 -21.01
C VAL A 222 12.18 -5.37 -21.91
N ASN A 223 12.72 -5.11 -23.10
CA ASN A 223 13.12 -6.08 -24.10
C ASN A 223 13.64 -7.40 -23.48
N SER A 224 12.90 -8.49 -23.70
CA SER A 224 13.27 -9.89 -23.43
C SER A 224 14.45 -10.37 -24.30
N GLY A 225 15.41 -9.48 -24.61
CA GLY A 225 16.55 -9.75 -25.50
C GLY A 225 17.83 -10.18 -24.78
N LYS A 226 17.84 -10.15 -23.44
CA LYS A 226 18.87 -10.80 -22.62
C LYS A 226 18.16 -11.83 -21.74
N GLU A 227 18.66 -13.05 -21.75
CA GLU A 227 18.25 -14.15 -20.87
C GLU A 227 18.41 -13.72 -19.41
N THR A 228 17.40 -13.05 -18.87
CA THR A 228 17.35 -12.59 -17.48
C THR A 228 16.64 -13.65 -16.68
N SER A 229 17.21 -14.05 -15.54
CA SER A 229 16.59 -15.04 -14.68
C SER A 229 15.23 -14.54 -14.17
N ALA A 230 14.31 -15.45 -13.84
CA ALA A 230 13.05 -15.09 -13.20
C ALA A 230 13.28 -14.28 -11.90
N ALA A 231 14.35 -14.60 -11.16
CA ALA A 231 14.77 -13.84 -9.99
C ALA A 231 15.16 -12.39 -10.35
N ASP A 232 15.95 -12.20 -11.41
CA ASP A 232 16.38 -10.86 -11.85
C ASP A 232 15.18 -9.98 -12.25
N GLN A 233 14.19 -10.59 -12.92
CA GLN A 233 12.96 -9.88 -13.29
C GLN A 233 12.12 -9.53 -12.07
N ALA A 234 12.04 -10.41 -11.06
CA ALA A 234 11.36 -10.13 -9.81
C ALA A 234 12.03 -8.97 -9.04
N TRP A 235 13.36 -8.97 -8.93
CA TRP A 235 14.11 -7.87 -8.31
C TRP A 235 13.93 -6.55 -9.06
N LYS A 236 13.91 -6.60 -10.39
CA LYS A 236 13.65 -5.42 -11.22
C LYS A 236 12.23 -4.90 -11.03
N LEU A 237 11.25 -5.78 -10.93
CA LEU A 237 9.86 -5.41 -10.61
C LEU A 237 9.81 -4.67 -9.27
N LEU A 238 10.43 -5.22 -8.22
CA LEU A 238 10.51 -4.58 -6.89
C LEU A 238 11.17 -3.19 -6.96
N GLN A 239 12.28 -3.07 -7.70
CA GLN A 239 12.95 -1.78 -7.91
C GLN A 239 12.03 -0.76 -8.59
N THR A 240 11.33 -1.15 -9.66
CA THR A 240 10.42 -0.24 -10.37
C THR A 240 9.22 0.16 -9.52
N TYR A 241 8.71 -0.74 -8.69
CA TYR A 241 7.59 -0.46 -7.79
C TYR A 241 7.98 0.52 -6.68
N LEU A 242 9.15 0.33 -6.06
CA LEU A 242 9.68 1.28 -5.09
C LEU A 242 9.85 2.66 -5.72
N ALA A 243 10.47 2.74 -6.90
CA ALA A 243 10.65 4.02 -7.60
C ALA A 243 9.32 4.70 -7.98
N LYS A 244 8.28 3.94 -8.35
CA LYS A 244 6.96 4.46 -8.74
C LYS A 244 6.07 4.87 -7.56
N HIS A 245 6.26 4.32 -6.36
CA HIS A 245 5.31 4.45 -5.24
C HIS A 245 5.91 4.99 -3.95
N GLU A 246 7.20 5.29 -3.90
CA GLU A 246 7.81 5.95 -2.75
C GLU A 246 7.44 7.45 -2.70
N ASP A 247 6.91 7.90 -1.57
CA ASP A 247 6.53 9.31 -1.34
C ASP A 247 7.62 10.10 -0.60
N GLY A 248 8.85 9.58 -0.55
CA GLY A 248 9.98 10.16 0.19
C GLY A 248 9.99 9.89 1.71
N SER A 249 9.01 9.14 2.22
CA SER A 249 8.84 8.85 3.65
C SER A 249 9.69 7.69 4.21
N SER A 250 10.58 7.10 3.40
CA SER A 250 11.34 5.85 3.65
C SER A 250 10.56 4.59 4.07
N ARG A 251 9.25 4.68 4.31
CA ARG A 251 8.42 3.59 4.83
C ARG A 251 8.50 2.30 4.04
N TYR A 252 8.55 2.37 2.71
CA TYR A 252 8.56 1.17 1.87
C TYR A 252 9.99 0.62 1.73
N HIS A 253 11.01 1.48 1.68
CA HIS A 253 12.40 1.05 1.83
C HIS A 253 12.63 0.33 3.17
N ARG A 254 12.14 0.90 4.28
CA ARG A 254 12.21 0.30 5.62
C ARG A 254 11.52 -1.07 5.65
N CYS A 255 10.30 -1.13 5.15
CA CYS A 255 9.50 -2.35 5.08
C CYS A 255 10.23 -3.48 4.33
N VAL A 256 10.71 -3.20 3.11
CA VAL A 256 11.45 -4.17 2.31
C VAL A 256 12.76 -4.56 3.00
N ALA A 257 13.49 -3.60 3.57
CA ALA A 257 14.78 -3.88 4.22
C ALA A 257 14.63 -4.79 5.44
N ILE A 258 13.65 -4.51 6.32
CA ILE A 258 13.28 -5.39 7.45
C ILE A 258 12.99 -6.80 6.95
N LYS A 259 12.28 -6.91 5.82
CA LYS A 259 11.92 -8.22 5.30
C LYS A 259 13.13 -8.97 4.73
N LEU A 260 14.00 -8.32 3.98
CA LEU A 260 15.24 -8.91 3.46
C LEU A 260 16.17 -9.35 4.59
N LEU A 261 16.49 -8.44 5.50
CA LEU A 261 17.40 -8.70 6.61
C LEU A 261 16.85 -9.77 7.55
N GLY A 262 15.54 -9.76 7.82
CA GLY A 262 14.89 -10.80 8.62
C GLY A 262 14.93 -12.20 8.03
N HIS A 263 15.17 -12.34 6.72
CA HIS A 263 15.41 -13.61 6.05
C HIS A 263 16.90 -13.90 5.80
N GLY A 264 17.81 -13.11 6.39
CA GLY A 264 19.26 -13.25 6.22
C GLY A 264 19.76 -12.83 4.84
N TYR A 265 18.99 -12.02 4.11
CA TYR A 265 19.37 -11.53 2.78
C TYR A 265 19.97 -10.13 2.88
N ASN A 266 21.14 -9.93 2.28
CA ASN A 266 21.73 -8.61 2.15
C ASN A 266 20.91 -7.72 1.21
N LEU A 267 20.93 -6.41 1.47
CA LEU A 267 20.21 -5.43 0.67
C LEU A 267 20.88 -5.28 -0.72
N PRO A 268 20.12 -5.30 -1.82
CA PRO A 268 20.67 -5.07 -3.15
C PRO A 268 21.30 -3.68 -3.30
N ASP A 269 22.36 -3.55 -4.11
CA ASP A 269 23.09 -2.29 -4.30
C ASP A 269 22.20 -1.11 -4.73
N TRP A 270 21.27 -1.35 -5.66
CA TRP A 270 20.34 -0.32 -6.12
C TRP A 270 19.42 0.17 -4.99
N MET A 271 19.09 -0.71 -4.05
CA MET A 271 18.26 -0.39 -2.89
C MET A 271 19.08 0.38 -1.86
N LEU A 272 20.35 0.02 -1.66
CA LEU A 272 21.25 0.76 -0.79
C LEU A 272 21.45 2.19 -1.28
N VAL A 273 21.73 2.37 -2.57
CA VAL A 273 21.91 3.70 -3.15
C VAL A 273 20.66 4.56 -2.98
N SER A 274 19.48 4.01 -3.28
CA SER A 274 18.22 4.75 -3.12
C SER A 274 17.92 5.04 -1.64
N TYR A 275 18.09 4.07 -0.73
CA TYR A 275 17.79 4.25 0.69
C TYR A 275 18.76 5.21 1.38
N LYS A 276 20.06 5.21 1.01
CA LYS A 276 21.04 6.19 1.51
C LYS A 276 20.59 7.63 1.23
N VAL A 277 20.01 7.88 0.05
CA VAL A 277 19.50 9.19 -0.35
C VAL A 277 18.23 9.58 0.42
N VAL A 278 17.35 8.62 0.72
CA VAL A 278 16.10 8.91 1.45
C VAL A 278 16.31 9.05 2.95
N ASN A 279 16.96 8.08 3.60
CA ASN A 279 17.12 8.05 5.06
C ASN A 279 18.28 7.14 5.51
N ALA A 280 19.52 7.61 5.39
CA ALA A 280 20.70 6.88 5.87
C ALA A 280 20.74 6.63 7.39
N PRO A 281 20.34 7.55 8.28
CA PRO A 281 20.27 7.29 9.72
C PRO A 281 19.41 6.08 10.08
N GLU A 282 18.25 5.94 9.44
CA GLU A 282 17.37 4.79 9.65
C GLU A 282 18.00 3.48 9.17
N LEU A 283 18.74 3.52 8.06
CA LEU A 283 19.46 2.37 7.54
C LEU A 283 20.59 1.92 8.48
N ILE A 284 21.36 2.84 9.06
CA ILE A 284 22.38 2.53 10.07
C ILE A 284 21.73 1.81 11.25
N ARG A 285 20.61 2.34 11.76
CA ARG A 285 19.88 1.70 12.86
C ARG A 285 19.38 0.31 12.50
N LEU A 286 18.86 0.12 11.28
CA LEU A 286 18.42 -1.20 10.83
C LEU A 286 19.60 -2.20 10.79
N TYR A 287 20.77 -1.80 10.31
CA TYR A 287 21.91 -2.72 10.33
C TYR A 287 22.34 -3.11 11.75
N ILE A 288 22.29 -2.18 12.71
CA ILE A 288 22.53 -2.47 14.12
C ILE A 288 21.46 -3.44 14.65
N ASP A 289 20.18 -3.22 14.35
CA ASP A 289 19.06 -4.07 14.80
C ASP A 289 19.18 -5.53 14.28
N TYR A 290 19.91 -5.76 13.19
CA TYR A 290 20.13 -7.08 12.56
C TYR A 290 21.57 -7.61 12.74
N ASP A 291 22.33 -7.06 13.69
CA ASP A 291 23.71 -7.47 14.03
C ASP A 291 24.73 -7.37 12.86
N LEU A 292 24.43 -6.56 11.83
CA LEU A 292 25.33 -6.29 10.70
C LEU A 292 26.27 -5.12 11.04
N LEU A 293 27.12 -5.32 12.05
CA LEU A 293 27.96 -4.26 12.63
C LEU A 293 29.02 -3.71 11.66
N GLU A 294 29.60 -4.56 10.80
CA GLU A 294 30.59 -4.12 9.81
C GLU A 294 29.98 -3.13 8.80
N GLU A 295 28.86 -3.53 8.18
CA GLU A 295 28.12 -2.70 7.22
C GLU A 295 27.58 -1.42 7.87
N ALA A 296 27.10 -1.50 9.11
CA ALA A 296 26.69 -0.32 9.88
C ALA A 296 27.85 0.66 10.08
N THR A 297 29.05 0.16 10.35
CA THR A 297 30.25 0.97 10.58
C THR A 297 30.71 1.67 9.32
N TYR A 298 30.85 0.94 8.21
CA TYR A 298 31.19 1.55 6.92
C TYR A 298 30.17 2.60 6.51
N LEU A 299 28.87 2.32 6.69
CA LEU A 299 27.82 3.29 6.39
C LEU A 299 27.90 4.53 7.28
N ALA A 300 28.16 4.37 8.58
CA ALA A 300 28.32 5.47 9.51
C ALA A 300 29.54 6.35 9.16
N MET A 301 30.67 5.73 8.80
CA MET A 301 31.88 6.43 8.36
C MET A 301 31.63 7.22 7.07
N ASP A 302 31.01 6.60 6.06
CA ASP A 302 30.63 7.26 4.81
C ASP A 302 29.68 8.44 5.08
N TYR A 303 28.73 8.27 6.01
CA TYR A 303 27.79 9.34 6.38
C TYR A 303 28.49 10.50 7.08
N ILE A 304 29.44 10.24 7.98
CA ILE A 304 30.27 11.28 8.61
C ILE A 304 31.05 12.05 7.55
N ASP A 305 31.71 11.35 6.62
CA ASP A 305 32.42 11.98 5.50
C ASP A 305 31.47 12.82 4.61
N ALA A 306 30.24 12.34 4.37
CA ALA A 306 29.21 13.08 3.64
C ALA A 306 28.76 14.37 4.32
N VAL A 307 28.57 14.34 5.65
CA VAL A 307 28.27 15.55 6.44
C VAL A 307 29.43 16.54 6.40
N MET A 308 30.68 16.06 6.40
CA MET A 308 31.87 16.89 6.20
C MET A 308 32.01 17.42 4.76
N GLY A 309 31.18 16.95 3.82
CA GLY A 309 31.10 17.45 2.44
C GLY A 309 31.67 16.52 1.37
N LYS A 310 32.23 15.36 1.74
CA LYS A 310 32.73 14.36 0.78
C LYS A 310 31.59 13.43 0.37
N GLY A 311 31.14 13.51 -0.89
CA GLY A 311 30.10 12.58 -1.37
C GLY A 311 28.69 12.86 -0.83
N LYS A 312 28.38 14.10 -0.44
CA LYS A 312 27.05 14.53 0.04
C LYS A 312 25.89 14.14 -0.89
N GLU A 313 26.16 14.00 -2.19
CA GLU A 313 25.19 13.65 -3.23
C GLU A 313 24.66 12.22 -3.05
N TYR A 314 25.50 11.30 -2.58
CA TYR A 314 25.12 9.90 -2.34
C TYR A 314 24.15 9.73 -1.16
N PHE A 315 24.00 10.76 -0.32
CA PHE A 315 23.17 10.76 0.88
C PHE A 315 22.01 11.77 0.82
N GLY A 316 21.76 12.38 -0.33
CA GLY A 316 20.67 13.35 -0.50
C GLY A 316 20.84 14.63 0.34
N LEU A 317 22.03 14.90 0.87
CA LEU A 317 22.29 16.04 1.74
C LEU A 317 22.40 17.32 0.89
N LYS A 318 21.47 18.26 1.09
CA LYS A 318 21.48 19.56 0.39
C LYS A 318 22.66 20.44 0.79
N THR A 319 23.11 20.28 2.03
CA THR A 319 24.12 21.13 2.67
C THR A 319 25.14 20.25 3.38
N SER A 320 26.36 20.76 3.48
CA SER A 320 27.43 20.15 4.27
C SER A 320 27.80 21.07 5.42
N LEU A 321 28.68 20.60 6.30
CA LEU A 321 29.27 21.37 7.38
C LEU A 321 30.05 22.57 6.78
N ASN A 322 29.43 23.75 6.79
CA ASN A 322 30.03 25.00 6.34
C ASN A 322 29.52 26.16 7.21
N VAL A 323 30.27 27.26 7.26
CA VAL A 323 29.99 28.44 8.10
C VAL A 323 28.69 29.14 7.68
N THR A 324 28.35 29.07 6.40
CA THR A 324 27.23 29.80 5.78
C THR A 324 25.99 28.94 5.54
N SER A 325 26.09 27.62 5.62
CA SER A 325 24.98 26.69 5.42
C SER A 325 24.25 26.37 6.75
N PRO A 326 22.99 25.89 6.68
CA PRO A 326 22.33 25.30 7.84
C PRO A 326 23.10 24.05 8.34
N SER A 327 23.04 23.82 9.65
CA SER A 327 23.71 22.70 10.32
C SER A 327 23.08 21.36 9.91
N VAL A 328 23.93 20.40 9.56
CA VAL A 328 23.56 18.99 9.38
C VAL A 328 24.09 18.21 10.57
N TRP A 329 23.21 17.42 11.19
CA TRP A 329 23.50 16.69 12.42
C TRP A 329 23.69 15.20 12.15
N LEU A 330 24.58 14.57 12.91
CA LEU A 330 24.78 13.13 12.89
C LEU A 330 23.73 12.40 13.76
N PRO A 331 23.39 11.15 13.44
CA PRO A 331 22.55 10.30 14.28
C PRO A 331 23.35 9.75 15.47
N TYR A 332 23.66 10.62 16.43
CA TYR A 332 24.48 10.29 17.59
C TYR A 332 24.00 9.05 18.35
N THR A 333 22.68 8.91 18.56
CA THR A 333 22.14 7.73 19.25
C THR A 333 22.49 6.41 18.57
N SER A 334 22.46 6.37 17.23
CA SER A 334 22.79 5.17 16.46
C SER A 334 24.29 4.93 16.42
N ILE A 335 25.10 5.99 16.33
CA ILE A 335 26.57 5.89 16.36
C ILE A 335 27.06 5.44 17.74
N ASP A 336 26.49 5.97 18.82
CA ASP A 336 26.84 5.58 20.19
C ASP A 336 26.46 4.13 20.47
N GLN A 337 25.26 3.70 20.01
CA GLN A 337 24.85 2.29 20.06
C GLN A 337 25.81 1.38 19.28
N LEU A 338 26.24 1.81 18.10
CA LEU A 338 27.20 1.07 17.29
C LEU A 338 28.58 0.96 17.96
N LEU A 339 29.11 2.07 18.48
CA LEU A 339 30.37 2.09 19.23
C LEU A 339 30.30 1.20 20.47
N HIS A 340 29.15 1.19 21.16
CA HIS A 340 28.92 0.29 22.29
C HIS A 340 28.92 -1.18 21.86
N ALA A 341 28.17 -1.53 20.81
CA ALA A 341 28.10 -2.88 20.28
C ALA A 341 29.48 -3.39 19.81
N LEU A 342 30.23 -2.58 19.05
CA LEU A 342 31.59 -2.92 18.60
C LEU A 342 32.55 -3.15 19.77
N ARG A 343 32.39 -2.40 20.87
CA ARG A 343 33.20 -2.57 22.08
C ARG A 343 32.85 -3.84 22.86
N GLU A 344 31.59 -4.26 22.85
CA GLU A 344 31.19 -5.51 23.49
C GLU A 344 31.75 -6.74 22.75
N VAL A 345 31.87 -6.69 21.42
CA VAL A 345 32.46 -7.76 20.59
C VAL A 345 34.01 -7.67 20.51
N HIS A 346 34.65 -7.30 21.62
CA HIS A 346 36.11 -7.09 21.74
C HIS A 346 36.98 -8.33 21.51
N THR A 347 36.38 -9.50 21.27
CA THR A 347 37.11 -10.75 21.02
C THR A 347 37.72 -10.82 19.62
N ASP A 348 37.11 -10.16 18.64
CA ASP A 348 37.61 -10.16 17.25
C ASP A 348 38.41 -8.90 16.95
N ASN A 349 39.60 -9.10 16.40
CA ASN A 349 40.53 -8.01 16.07
C ASN A 349 39.95 -7.06 14.99
N THR A 350 39.02 -7.54 14.15
CA THR A 350 38.36 -6.73 13.11
C THR A 350 37.42 -5.69 13.71
N TYR A 351 36.55 -6.06 14.65
CA TYR A 351 35.63 -5.12 15.29
C TYR A 351 36.36 -4.09 16.16
N LEU A 352 37.49 -4.46 16.77
CA LEU A 352 38.36 -3.51 17.46
C LEU A 352 38.97 -2.47 16.51
N GLN A 353 39.40 -2.88 15.32
CA GLN A 353 39.89 -1.95 14.29
C GLN A 353 38.77 -1.00 13.83
N LEU A 354 37.59 -1.55 13.53
CA LEU A 354 36.43 -0.75 13.13
C LEU A 354 35.99 0.25 14.22
N TYR A 355 36.04 -0.14 15.49
CA TYR A 355 35.80 0.77 16.62
C TYR A 355 36.82 1.92 16.67
N GLN A 356 38.11 1.62 16.46
CA GLN A 356 39.16 2.64 16.46
C GLN A 356 38.99 3.60 15.28
N GLU A 357 38.75 3.09 14.07
CA GLU A 357 38.54 3.93 12.88
C GLU A 357 37.30 4.82 12.99
N LEU A 358 36.18 4.29 13.49
CA LEU A 358 34.96 5.06 13.69
C LEU A 358 35.14 6.14 14.76
N SER A 359 35.83 5.82 15.87
CA SER A 359 36.09 6.79 16.94
C SER A 359 37.04 7.91 16.48
N GLU A 360 38.10 7.59 15.74
CA GLU A 360 38.99 8.59 15.13
C GLU A 360 38.24 9.51 14.17
N LYS A 361 37.36 8.96 13.32
CA LYS A 361 36.51 9.74 12.41
C LYS A 361 35.57 10.68 13.16
N LEU A 362 35.00 10.21 14.27
CA LEU A 362 34.12 11.01 15.12
C LEU A 362 34.89 12.18 15.77
N ASP A 363 36.11 11.95 16.23
CA ASP A 363 36.96 12.99 16.83
C ASP A 363 37.35 14.05 15.80
N ILE A 364 37.71 13.63 14.57
CA ILE A 364 37.97 14.55 13.45
C ILE A 364 36.72 15.39 13.15
N TYR A 365 35.54 14.78 13.16
CA TYR A 365 34.28 15.50 12.97
C TYR A 365 34.05 16.53 14.09
N HIS A 366 34.18 16.15 15.36
CA HIS A 366 34.02 17.05 16.51
C HIS A 366 34.97 18.25 16.45
N HIS A 367 36.24 18.03 16.11
CA HIS A 367 37.21 19.11 15.96
C HIS A 367 36.81 20.09 14.84
N ASN A 368 36.34 19.57 13.70
CA ASN A 368 35.87 20.40 12.59
C ASN A 368 34.60 21.19 12.94
N VAL A 369 33.65 20.57 13.65
CA VAL A 369 32.43 21.24 14.15
C VAL A 369 32.79 22.36 15.11
N GLU A 370 33.72 22.13 16.04
CA GLU A 370 34.18 23.15 16.97
C GLU A 370 34.79 24.35 16.24
N ARG A 371 35.70 24.10 15.29
CA ARG A 371 36.30 25.16 14.46
C ARG A 371 35.25 25.96 13.70
N ILE A 372 34.35 25.29 12.98
CA ILE A 372 33.31 25.95 12.17
C ILE A 372 32.31 26.70 13.04
N SER A 373 32.02 26.20 14.25
CA SER A 373 31.16 26.90 15.21
C SER A 373 31.78 28.21 15.67
N ARG A 374 33.09 28.23 15.98
CA ARG A 374 33.83 29.46 16.29
C ARG A 374 33.83 30.43 15.12
N ASP A 375 34.15 29.95 13.91
CA ASP A 375 34.17 30.77 12.68
C ASP A 375 32.78 31.37 12.38
N ARG A 376 31.70 30.62 12.66
CA ARG A 376 30.32 31.08 12.45
C ARG A 376 29.93 32.16 13.44
N ILE A 377 30.35 32.05 14.71
CA ILE A 377 30.15 33.09 15.71
C ILE A 377 30.92 34.35 15.30
N ASP A 378 32.19 34.22 14.90
CA ASP A 378 33.02 35.34 14.45
C ASP A 378 32.48 36.02 13.18
N ALA A 379 31.98 35.25 12.21
CA ALA A 379 31.34 35.79 11.04
C ALA A 379 30.03 36.53 11.38
N ALA A 380 29.26 36.02 12.35
CA ALA A 380 28.04 36.66 12.82
C ALA A 380 28.32 37.97 13.57
N THR A 381 29.33 38.00 14.45
CA THR A 381 29.74 39.21 15.19
C THR A 381 30.27 40.28 14.24
N ARG A 382 31.09 39.92 13.24
CA ARG A 382 31.55 40.85 12.19
C ARG A 382 30.41 41.41 11.35
N ARG A 383 29.40 40.60 10.99
CA ARG A 383 28.22 41.10 10.26
C ARG A 383 27.38 42.04 11.10
N ALA A 384 27.26 41.78 12.41
CA ALA A 384 26.54 42.65 13.33
C ALA A 384 27.26 44.01 13.51
N SER A 385 28.58 44.01 13.65
CA SER A 385 29.35 45.26 13.75
C SER A 385 29.28 46.11 12.48
N MET A 386 29.36 45.48 11.29
CA MET A 386 29.20 46.19 10.00
C MET A 386 27.82 46.83 9.83
N ARG A 387 26.75 46.17 10.28
CA ARG A 387 25.38 46.72 10.24
C ARG A 387 25.22 47.93 11.17
N LEU A 388 25.82 47.87 12.36
CA LEU A 388 25.82 48.99 13.29
C LEU A 388 26.60 50.20 12.74
N SER A 389 27.71 49.97 12.06
CA SER A 389 28.47 51.05 11.41
C SER A 389 27.80 51.64 10.16
N SER A 390 26.84 50.95 9.53
CA SER A 390 26.09 51.47 8.37
C SER A 390 24.80 52.23 8.74
N LEU A 391 24.43 52.25 10.03
CA LEU A 391 23.25 52.93 10.57
C LEU A 391 23.61 54.29 11.23
N HIS A 392 24.90 54.61 11.32
CA HIS A 392 25.45 55.93 11.65
C HIS A 392 26.07 56.52 10.39
#